data_AF-B1NF22-F1
#
_entry.id   AF-B1NF22-F1
#
_cell.length_a   1.000
_cell.length_b   1.000
_cell.length_c   1.000
_cell.angle_alpha   90.00
_cell.angle_beta   90.00
_cell.angle_gamma   90.00
#
_symmetry.space_group_name_H-M   'P 1'
#
loop_
_entity.id
_entity.type
_entity.pdbx_description
1 polymer ?
#
loop_
_entity_poly.entity_id
_entity_poly.type
_entity_poly.pdbx_seq_one_letter_code
_entity_poly.pdbx_strand_id
1 'polypeptide(L)'
;LSLDYIPQKKQEPIKDALMLFQRLQEKRMLEESNLSFLKELLFRINRLDLLFNYLNTSKEAMEQELQIPGRAQIPPYRVMLFQISEDVNKLELRSFKFLLSQEISRCKVDDDMNLLDIFIEMEKRVILGERNLDTLKRICDQINKSLLKKITDYEELSREGRTSLQRSPDELSNGE
;
A
#
# COMPACT_ATOMS: atom_id res chain seq x y z
N LEU A 1 -0.59 -2.02 -5.55
CA LEU A 1 -1.06 -3.05 -4.60
C LEU A 1 -0.42 -4.43 -4.80
N SER A 2 -0.20 -4.89 -6.04
CA SER A 2 0.43 -6.20 -6.34
C SER A 2 1.95 -6.17 -6.58
N LEU A 3 2.60 -5.01 -6.41
CA LEU A 3 4.02 -4.79 -6.76
C LEU A 3 4.99 -5.68 -5.98
N ASP A 4 4.64 -6.07 -4.76
CA ASP A 4 5.49 -6.92 -3.92
C ASP A 4 5.48 -8.40 -4.36
N TYR A 5 4.51 -8.78 -5.20
CA TYR A 5 4.35 -10.14 -5.72
C TYR A 5 4.66 -10.25 -7.22
N ILE A 6 4.28 -9.22 -7.98
CA ILE A 6 4.50 -9.11 -9.42
C ILE A 6 5.38 -7.88 -9.65
N PRO A 7 6.67 -8.05 -9.98
CA PRO A 7 7.56 -6.92 -10.26
C PRO A 7 7.01 -6.04 -11.39
N GLN A 8 7.25 -4.72 -11.32
CA GLN A 8 6.73 -3.74 -12.30
C GLN A 8 6.96 -4.15 -13.76
N LYS A 9 8.16 -4.64 -14.12
CA LYS A 9 8.49 -5.09 -15.47
C LYS A 9 7.56 -6.21 -16.00
N LYS A 10 6.99 -7.01 -15.10
CA LYS A 10 6.01 -8.06 -15.43
C LYS A 10 4.57 -7.55 -15.42
N GLN A 11 4.33 -6.35 -14.91
CA GLN A 11 3.03 -5.68 -14.95
C GLN A 11 2.85 -4.86 -16.23
N GLU A 12 3.91 -4.31 -16.82
CA GLU A 12 3.85 -3.53 -18.06
C GLU A 12 3.10 -4.23 -19.23
N PRO A 13 3.22 -5.56 -19.45
CA PRO A 13 2.47 -6.24 -20.50
C PRO A 13 1.01 -6.56 -20.15
N ILE A 14 0.57 -6.34 -18.90
CA ILE A 14 -0.78 -6.67 -18.43
C ILE A 14 -1.74 -5.60 -18.96
N LYS A 15 -2.68 -6.01 -19.82
CA LYS A 15 -3.63 -5.10 -20.48
C LYS A 15 -5.02 -5.10 -19.83
N ASP A 16 -5.33 -6.12 -19.04
CA ASP A 16 -6.63 -6.27 -18.39
C ASP A 16 -6.51 -7.02 -17.06
N ALA A 17 -7.61 -7.05 -16.30
CA ALA A 17 -7.67 -7.70 -15.00
C ALA A 17 -7.52 -9.23 -15.10
N LEU A 18 -7.94 -9.86 -16.20
CA LEU A 18 -7.82 -11.31 -16.38
C LEU A 18 -6.36 -11.71 -16.52
N MET A 19 -5.57 -10.96 -17.28
CA MET A 19 -4.12 -11.14 -17.38
C MET A 19 -3.46 -10.96 -16.01
N LEU A 20 -3.91 -10.02 -15.19
CA LEU A 20 -3.42 -9.86 -13.82
C LEU A 20 -3.74 -11.11 -12.98
N PHE A 21 -4.97 -11.63 -13.07
CA PHE A 21 -5.36 -12.85 -12.36
C PHE A 21 -4.52 -14.06 -12.77
N GLN A 22 -4.24 -14.22 -14.08
CA GLN A 22 -3.34 -15.26 -14.57
C GLN A 22 -1.94 -15.16 -13.99
N ARG A 23 -1.37 -13.94 -13.91
CA ARG A 23 -0.05 -13.74 -13.26
C ARG A 23 -0.09 -14.04 -11.76
N LEU A 24 -1.20 -13.78 -11.08
CA LEU A 24 -1.38 -14.12 -9.66
C LEU A 24 -1.51 -15.64 -9.47
N GLN A 25 -2.18 -16.34 -10.38
CA GLN A 25 -2.26 -17.81 -10.41
C GLN A 25 -0.88 -18.44 -10.59
N GLU A 26 -0.07 -17.93 -11.53
CA GLU A 26 1.32 -18.38 -11.72
C GLU A 26 2.19 -18.22 -10.45
N LYS A 27 1.83 -17.25 -9.59
CA LYS A 27 2.50 -16.98 -8.32
C LYS A 27 1.88 -17.72 -7.13
N ARG A 28 0.85 -18.54 -7.33
CA ARG A 28 0.06 -19.20 -6.26
C ARG A 28 -0.57 -18.22 -5.26
N MET A 29 -0.77 -16.97 -5.69
CA MET A 29 -1.46 -15.93 -4.93
C MET A 29 -2.96 -15.91 -5.21
N LEU A 30 -3.40 -16.64 -6.23
CA LEU A 30 -4.80 -16.78 -6.60
C LEU A 30 -5.05 -18.21 -7.07
N GLU A 31 -5.87 -18.96 -6.35
CA GLU A 31 -6.25 -20.34 -6.69
C GLU A 31 -7.73 -20.55 -6.34
N GLU A 32 -8.39 -21.57 -6.88
CA GLU A 32 -9.79 -21.86 -6.56
C GLU A 32 -10.01 -22.10 -5.06
N SER A 33 -9.03 -22.72 -4.39
CA SER A 33 -9.00 -22.95 -2.94
C SER A 33 -8.51 -21.74 -2.13
N ASN A 34 -7.94 -20.73 -2.78
CA ASN A 34 -7.32 -19.58 -2.13
C ASN A 34 -7.62 -18.26 -2.87
N LEU A 35 -8.72 -17.62 -2.46
CA LEU A 35 -9.19 -16.33 -2.98
C LEU A 35 -8.82 -15.15 -2.06
N SER A 36 -8.07 -15.39 -0.99
CA SER A 36 -7.81 -14.40 0.07
C SER A 36 -7.15 -13.13 -0.46
N PHE A 37 -6.14 -13.25 -1.34
CA PHE A 37 -5.46 -12.10 -1.93
C PHE A 37 -6.37 -11.29 -2.86
N LEU A 38 -7.20 -11.97 -3.67
CA LEU A 38 -8.16 -11.30 -4.55
C LEU A 38 -9.22 -10.56 -3.76
N LYS A 39 -9.73 -11.17 -2.68
CA LYS A 39 -10.66 -10.51 -1.76
C LYS A 39 -10.04 -9.26 -1.16
N GLU A 40 -8.79 -9.35 -0.68
CA GLU A 40 -8.10 -8.17 -0.16
C GLU A 40 -7.91 -7.09 -1.23
N LEU A 41 -7.47 -7.45 -2.45
CA LEU A 41 -7.34 -6.49 -3.55
C LEU A 41 -8.63 -5.73 -3.82
N LEU A 42 -9.75 -6.44 -3.97
CA LEU A 42 -11.06 -5.85 -4.23
C LEU A 42 -11.54 -4.96 -3.07
N PHE A 43 -11.25 -5.38 -1.84
CA PHE A 43 -11.53 -4.59 -0.65
C PHE A 43 -10.74 -3.28 -0.64
N ARG A 44 -9.42 -3.33 -0.94
CA ARG A 44 -8.58 -2.13 -0.95
C ARG A 44 -8.99 -1.11 -2.02
N ILE A 45 -9.41 -1.56 -3.20
CA ILE A 45 -9.91 -0.68 -4.28
C ILE A 45 -11.41 -0.33 -4.13
N ASN A 46 -12.02 -0.65 -2.98
CA ASN A 46 -13.41 -0.37 -2.65
C ASN A 46 -14.44 -0.95 -3.63
N ARG A 47 -14.15 -2.09 -4.25
CA ARG A 47 -15.08 -2.84 -5.12
C ARG A 47 -15.89 -3.86 -4.33
N LEU A 48 -16.65 -3.34 -3.36
CA LEU A 48 -17.50 -4.12 -2.45
C LEU A 48 -18.63 -4.84 -3.20
N ASP A 49 -19.09 -4.26 -4.32
CA ASP A 49 -20.04 -4.88 -5.24
C ASP A 49 -19.50 -6.20 -5.81
N LEU A 50 -18.22 -6.25 -6.17
CA LEU A 50 -17.61 -7.47 -6.71
C LEU A 50 -17.37 -8.51 -5.63
N LEU A 51 -16.97 -8.08 -4.43
CA LEU A 51 -16.83 -8.95 -3.26
C LEU A 51 -18.14 -9.65 -2.91
N PHE A 52 -19.23 -8.87 -2.84
CA PHE A 52 -20.54 -9.40 -2.48
C PHE A 52 -21.10 -10.30 -3.58
N ASN A 53 -21.14 -9.83 -4.83
CA ASN A 53 -21.83 -10.52 -5.92
C ASN A 53 -21.10 -11.78 -6.42
N TYR A 54 -19.76 -11.78 -6.41
CA TYR A 54 -18.98 -12.88 -7.01
C TYR A 54 -18.20 -13.71 -5.99
N LEU A 55 -17.91 -13.18 -4.80
CA LEU A 55 -17.09 -13.86 -3.79
C LEU A 55 -17.85 -14.10 -2.48
N ASN A 56 -19.16 -13.78 -2.43
CA ASN A 56 -20.04 -13.93 -1.28
C ASN A 56 -19.39 -13.44 0.03
N THR A 57 -18.71 -12.29 -0.03
CA THR A 57 -17.96 -11.74 1.09
C THR A 57 -18.45 -10.32 1.37
N SER A 58 -18.83 -10.05 2.63
CA SER A 58 -19.27 -8.72 3.05
C SER A 58 -18.10 -7.82 3.43
N LYS A 59 -18.37 -6.52 3.56
CA LYS A 59 -17.38 -5.53 4.00
C LYS A 59 -16.91 -5.84 5.43
N GLU A 60 -17.84 -6.16 6.32
CA GLU A 60 -17.59 -6.45 7.73
C GLU A 60 -16.71 -7.71 7.89
N ALA A 61 -16.95 -8.74 7.06
CA ALA A 61 -16.13 -9.94 7.05
C ALA A 61 -14.67 -9.62 6.67
N MET A 62 -14.46 -8.77 5.66
CA MET A 62 -13.10 -8.33 5.29
C MET A 62 -12.45 -7.49 6.38
N GLU A 63 -13.19 -6.57 7.02
CA GLU A 63 -12.66 -5.74 8.11
C GLU A 63 -12.21 -6.60 9.28
N GLN A 64 -12.99 -7.62 9.65
CA GLN A 64 -12.62 -8.57 10.71
C GLN A 64 -11.42 -9.43 10.30
N GLU A 65 -11.39 -9.95 9.07
CA GLU A 65 -10.31 -10.80 8.59
C GLU A 65 -8.97 -10.06 8.54
N LEU A 66 -8.97 -8.81 8.07
CA LEU A 66 -7.76 -7.99 7.91
C LEU A 66 -7.23 -7.40 9.23
N GLN A 67 -8.04 -7.40 10.30
CA GLN A 67 -7.57 -7.05 11.65
C GLN A 67 -6.73 -8.15 12.29
N ILE A 68 -6.87 -9.40 11.83
CA ILE A 68 -6.11 -10.53 12.38
C ILE A 68 -4.65 -10.42 11.91
N PRO A 69 -3.67 -10.38 12.84
CA PRO A 69 -2.25 -10.31 12.48
C PRO A 69 -1.84 -11.46 11.55
N GLY A 70 -1.15 -11.11 10.45
CA GLY A 70 -0.67 -12.07 9.45
C GLY A 70 -1.68 -12.53 8.42
N ARG A 71 -2.95 -12.07 8.46
CA ARG A 71 -3.95 -12.37 7.41
C ARG A 71 -3.86 -11.45 6.21
N ALA A 72 -3.58 -10.16 6.45
CA ALA A 72 -3.34 -9.21 5.37
C ALA A 72 -2.07 -9.60 4.60
N GLN A 73 -2.21 -9.72 3.28
CA GLN A 73 -1.14 -10.05 2.35
C GLN A 73 -0.58 -8.81 1.66
N ILE A 74 -1.35 -7.73 1.55
CA ILE A 74 -0.84 -6.47 1.02
C ILE A 74 -0.12 -5.73 2.15
N PRO A 75 1.18 -5.38 2.00
CA PRO A 75 1.91 -4.67 3.03
C PRO A 75 1.22 -3.35 3.41
N PRO A 76 1.13 -2.99 4.71
CA PRO A 76 0.50 -1.74 5.14
C PRO A 76 1.09 -0.51 4.45
N TYR A 77 2.38 -0.54 4.11
CA TYR A 77 3.06 0.48 3.32
C TYR A 77 2.39 0.73 1.96
N ARG A 78 2.06 -0.33 1.21
CA ARG A 78 1.38 -0.21 -0.09
C ARG A 78 -0.04 0.31 0.07
N VAL A 79 -0.72 -0.10 1.14
CA VAL A 79 -2.08 0.38 1.45
C VAL A 79 -2.05 1.87 1.72
N MET A 80 -1.12 2.36 2.54
CA MET A 80 -0.93 3.79 2.82
C MET A 80 -0.68 4.57 1.53
N LEU A 81 0.25 4.14 0.67
CA LEU A 81 0.51 4.83 -0.60
C LEU A 81 -0.73 4.89 -1.49
N PHE A 82 -1.48 3.79 -1.59
CA PHE A 82 -2.72 3.76 -2.35
C PHE A 82 -3.78 4.70 -1.77
N GLN A 83 -3.95 4.73 -0.45
CA GLN A 83 -4.88 5.64 0.21
C GLN A 83 -4.49 7.11 0.02
N ILE A 84 -3.19 7.44 -0.06
CA ILE A 84 -2.75 8.79 -0.39
C ILE A 84 -3.12 9.13 -1.83
N SER A 85 -2.93 8.20 -2.79
CA SER A 85 -3.28 8.47 -4.19
C SER A 85 -4.77 8.68 -4.44
N GLU A 86 -5.63 8.00 -3.68
CA GLU A 86 -7.09 8.16 -3.80
C GLU A 86 -7.58 9.51 -3.27
N ASP A 87 -6.91 10.10 -2.29
CA ASP A 87 -7.31 11.37 -1.68
C ASP A 87 -6.69 12.61 -2.35
N VAL A 88 -5.74 12.42 -3.27
CA VAL A 88 -5.07 13.52 -3.97
C VAL A 88 -5.88 13.91 -5.21
N ASN A 89 -6.34 15.15 -5.25
CA ASN A 89 -7.02 15.70 -6.43
C ASN A 89 -6.02 16.18 -7.50
N LYS A 90 -6.52 16.56 -8.68
CA LYS A 90 -5.67 16.99 -9.82
C LYS A 90 -4.81 18.22 -9.53
N LEU A 91 -5.29 19.18 -8.74
CA LEU A 91 -4.52 20.38 -8.38
C LEU A 91 -3.44 20.03 -7.37
N GLU A 92 -3.78 19.24 -6.36
CA GLU A 92 -2.83 18.72 -5.37
C GLU A 92 -1.74 17.87 -6.04
N LEU A 93 -2.09 17.04 -7.04
CA LEU A 93 -1.12 16.28 -7.83
C LEU A 93 -0.15 17.21 -8.56
N ARG A 94 -0.62 18.31 -9.18
CA ARG A 94 0.26 19.30 -9.83
C ARG A 94 1.21 19.94 -8.82
N SER A 95 0.71 20.32 -7.65
CA SER A 95 1.55 20.82 -6.56
C SER A 95 2.57 19.77 -6.10
N PHE A 96 2.17 18.49 -6.03
CA PHE A 96 3.06 17.38 -5.70
C PHE A 96 4.20 17.27 -6.72
N LYS A 97 3.89 17.26 -8.02
CA LYS A 97 4.90 17.20 -9.09
C LYS A 97 5.89 18.36 -8.99
N PHE A 98 5.38 19.56 -8.72
CA PHE A 98 6.19 20.76 -8.56
C PHE A 98 7.11 20.72 -7.34
N LEU A 99 6.58 20.35 -6.17
CA LEU A 99 7.39 20.24 -4.94
C LEU A 99 8.44 19.14 -5.06
N LEU A 100 8.08 18.01 -5.66
CA LEU A 100 9.01 16.91 -5.89
C LEU A 100 10.17 17.31 -6.82
N SER A 101 9.91 18.11 -7.86
CA SER A 101 10.95 18.57 -8.78
C SER A 101 11.90 19.58 -8.14
N GLN A 102 11.43 20.37 -7.17
CA GLN A 102 12.28 21.27 -6.37
C GLN A 102 13.18 20.52 -5.39
N GLU A 103 12.65 19.52 -4.69
CA GLU A 103 13.42 18.71 -3.75
C GLU A 103 14.44 17.82 -4.48
N ILE A 104 14.07 17.33 -5.67
CA ILE A 104 14.84 16.30 -6.38
C ILE A 104 14.93 16.67 -7.85
N SER A 105 15.98 17.44 -8.16
CA SER A 105 16.32 17.90 -9.52
C SER A 105 16.45 16.79 -10.56
N ARG A 106 16.59 15.53 -10.12
CA ARG A 106 16.69 14.36 -10.99
C ARG A 106 15.37 13.66 -11.25
N CYS A 107 14.30 13.92 -10.48
CA CYS A 107 13.06 13.16 -10.58
C CYS A 107 12.36 13.45 -11.91
N LYS A 108 12.36 12.47 -12.81
CA LYS A 108 11.66 12.57 -14.10
C LYS A 108 10.18 12.40 -13.82
N VAL A 109 9.52 13.51 -13.51
CA VAL A 109 8.09 13.56 -13.32
C VAL A 109 7.50 14.04 -14.64
N ASP A 110 6.88 13.11 -15.38
CA ASP A 110 6.17 13.44 -16.61
C ASP A 110 4.77 13.98 -16.29
N ASP A 111 4.20 14.79 -17.18
CA ASP A 111 2.85 15.34 -17.03
C ASP A 111 1.78 14.23 -17.07
N ASP A 112 2.06 13.12 -17.75
CA ASP A 112 1.15 11.97 -17.86
C ASP A 112 1.18 11.03 -16.65
N MET A 113 2.18 11.17 -15.75
CA MET A 113 2.29 10.30 -14.57
C MET A 113 1.20 10.59 -13.55
N ASN A 114 0.54 9.54 -13.05
CA ASN A 114 -0.31 9.62 -11.87
C ASN A 114 0.53 9.52 -10.58
N LEU A 115 -0.10 9.69 -9.41
CA LEU A 115 0.63 9.68 -8.14
C LEU A 115 1.28 8.31 -7.82
N LEU A 116 0.66 7.20 -8.22
CA LEU A 116 1.23 5.87 -8.03
C LEU A 116 2.48 5.67 -8.89
N ASP A 117 2.48 6.17 -10.13
CA ASP A 117 3.67 6.14 -11.00
C ASP A 117 4.82 6.94 -10.37
N ILE A 118 4.49 8.10 -9.79
CA ILE A 118 5.45 8.93 -9.07
C ILE A 118 6.04 8.18 -7.88
N PHE A 119 5.22 7.50 -7.07
CA PHE A 119 5.72 6.70 -5.95
C PHE A 119 6.68 5.60 -6.42
N ILE A 120 6.38 4.93 -7.52
CA ILE A 120 7.28 3.92 -8.09
C ILE A 120 8.62 4.56 -8.52
N GLU A 121 8.60 5.73 -9.16
CA GLU A 121 9.84 6.45 -9.51
C GLU A 121 10.61 6.92 -8.27
N MET A 122 9.91 7.33 -7.22
CA MET A 122 10.52 7.67 -5.94
C MET A 122 11.19 6.45 -5.28
N GLU A 123 10.55 5.28 -5.31
CA GLU A 123 11.12 4.02 -4.82
C GLU A 123 12.39 3.63 -5.58
N LYS A 124 12.37 3.72 -6.93
CA LYS A 124 13.56 3.45 -7.78
C LYS A 124 14.76 4.35 -7.44
N ARG A 125 14.49 5.56 -6.93
CA ARG A 125 15.49 6.55 -6.54
C ARG A 125 15.90 6.45 -5.08
N VAL A 126 15.32 5.51 -4.33
CA VAL A 126 15.61 5.27 -2.91
C VAL A 126 15.30 6.51 -2.03
N ILE A 127 14.37 7.34 -2.47
CA ILE A 127 13.86 8.54 -1.76
C ILE A 127 12.49 8.29 -1.13
N LEU A 128 11.95 7.10 -1.36
CA LEU A 128 10.71 6.60 -0.79
C LEU A 128 10.87 5.09 -0.49
N GLY A 129 10.40 4.65 0.66
CA GLY A 129 10.39 3.24 1.07
C GLY A 129 9.70 3.05 2.42
N GLU A 130 9.50 1.81 2.87
CA GLU A 130 8.77 1.50 4.11
C GLU A 130 9.31 2.21 5.37
N ARG A 131 10.61 2.53 5.37
CA ARG A 131 11.31 3.23 6.46
C ARG A 131 11.91 4.57 6.04
N ASN A 132 11.64 4.99 4.80
CA ASN A 132 12.12 6.25 4.24
C ASN A 132 10.93 7.02 3.69
N LEU A 133 10.27 7.79 4.56
CA LEU A 133 9.07 8.56 4.24
C LEU A 133 9.28 10.07 4.34
N ASP A 134 10.47 10.53 4.71
CA ASP A 134 10.73 11.94 5.04
C ASP A 134 10.40 12.89 3.89
N THR A 135 10.81 12.52 2.66
CA THR A 135 10.50 13.30 1.45
C THR A 135 8.99 13.38 1.21
N LEU A 136 8.29 12.25 1.32
CA LEU A 136 6.84 12.20 1.13
C LEU A 136 6.13 13.03 2.20
N LYS A 137 6.55 12.95 3.47
CA LYS A 137 6.01 13.74 4.58
C LYS A 137 6.17 15.23 4.33
N ARG A 138 7.36 15.70 3.95
CA ARG A 138 7.61 17.13 3.65
C ARG A 138 6.72 17.66 2.52
N ILE A 139 6.52 16.86 1.48
CA ILE A 139 5.66 17.24 0.35
C ILE A 139 4.18 17.25 0.78
N CYS A 140 3.70 16.18 1.42
CA CYS A 140 2.32 16.08 1.90
C CYS A 140 1.97 17.17 2.92
N ASP A 141 2.91 17.56 3.80
CA ASP A 141 2.71 18.62 4.80
C ASP A 141 2.41 19.99 4.18
N GLN A 142 2.93 20.25 2.98
CA GLN A 142 2.73 21.49 2.23
C GLN A 142 1.45 21.47 1.38
N ILE A 143 0.98 20.29 0.99
CA ILE A 143 -0.19 20.13 0.12
C ILE A 143 -1.45 20.03 0.97
N ASN A 144 -1.50 19.04 1.87
CA ASN A 144 -2.70 18.70 2.60
C ASN A 144 -2.36 17.92 3.89
N LYS A 145 -2.72 18.49 5.05
CA LYS A 145 -2.45 17.91 6.36
C LYS A 145 -3.12 16.54 6.56
N SER A 146 -4.22 16.24 5.86
CA SER A 146 -4.85 14.91 5.94
C SER A 146 -3.95 13.83 5.33
N LEU A 147 -3.20 14.13 4.26
CA LEU A 147 -2.25 13.21 3.65
C LEU A 147 -1.08 12.94 4.59
N LEU A 148 -0.56 13.99 5.24
CA LEU A 148 0.47 13.83 6.27
C LEU A 148 -0.01 12.92 7.40
N LYS A 149 -1.26 13.11 7.86
CA LYS A 149 -1.83 12.27 8.92
C LYS A 149 -1.80 10.78 8.55
N LYS A 150 -2.17 10.41 7.31
CA LYS A 150 -2.10 9.00 6.87
C LYS A 150 -0.70 8.40 6.97
N ILE A 151 0.34 9.21 6.73
CA ILE A 151 1.73 8.76 6.83
C ILE A 151 2.13 8.59 8.30
N THR A 152 1.76 9.55 9.15
CA THR A 152 2.04 9.49 10.59
C THR A 152 1.33 8.30 11.26
N ASP A 153 0.05 8.08 10.94
CA ASP A 153 -0.72 6.94 11.45
C ASP A 153 -0.06 5.60 11.06
N TYR A 154 0.45 5.48 9.82
CA TYR A 154 1.22 4.31 9.39
C TYR A 154 2.52 4.12 10.18
N GLU A 155 3.28 5.20 10.44
CA GLU A 155 4.53 5.14 11.21
C GLU A 155 4.28 4.73 12.67
N GLU A 156 3.21 5.23 13.28
CA GLU A 156 2.82 4.88 14.65
C GLU A 156 2.45 3.41 14.77
N LEU A 157 1.58 2.90 13.89
CA LEU A 157 1.19 1.48 13.85
C LEU A 157 2.41 0.57 13.58
N SER A 158 3.31 1.01 12.69
CA SER A 158 4.53 0.26 12.38
C SER A 158 5.51 0.21 13.55
N ARG A 159 5.48 1.19 14.45
CA ARG A 159 6.28 1.22 15.68
C ARG A 159 5.67 0.33 16.76
N GLU A 160 4.35 0.35 16.93
CA GLU A 160 3.61 -0.46 17.91
C GLU A 160 3.66 -1.96 17.60
N GLY A 161 3.63 -2.34 16.31
CA GLY A 161 3.84 -3.72 15.90
C GLY A 161 5.22 -4.27 16.27
N ARG A 162 6.25 -3.41 16.38
CA ARG A 162 7.61 -3.81 16.79
C ARG A 162 7.75 -3.97 18.29
N THR A 163 7.15 -3.08 19.09
CA THR A 163 7.21 -3.17 20.56
C THR A 163 6.45 -4.39 21.08
N SER A 164 5.39 -4.80 20.39
CA SER A 164 4.58 -5.98 20.71
C SER A 164 5.32 -7.31 20.48
N LEU A 165 6.22 -7.38 19.50
CA LEU A 165 7.03 -8.57 19.21
C LEU A 165 8.25 -8.72 20.14
N GLN A 166 8.60 -7.66 20.87
CA GLN A 166 9.76 -7.65 21.79
C GLN A 166 9.38 -8.02 23.24
N ARG A 167 8.09 -8.17 23.54
CA ARG A 167 7.59 -8.78 24.78
C ARG A 167 7.30 -10.27 24.54
N SER A 168 8.33 -11.10 24.50
CA SER A 168 8.18 -12.55 24.75
C SER A 168 8.45 -12.85 26.24
N PRO A 169 7.80 -13.88 26.81
CA PRO A 169 7.64 -14.06 28.25
C PRO A 169 8.79 -14.87 28.87
N ASP A 170 9.95 -14.23 29.11
CA ASP A 170 11.06 -14.84 29.85
C ASP A 170 11.27 -14.24 31.26
N GLU A 171 10.27 -13.55 31.82
CA GLU A 171 10.31 -13.03 33.20
C GLU A 171 9.21 -13.63 34.10
N LEU A 172 8.97 -14.94 34.02
CA LEU A 172 8.27 -15.69 35.07
C LEU A 172 9.07 -16.93 35.47
N SER A 173 10.32 -16.73 35.89
CA SER A 173 10.99 -17.68 36.77
C SER A 173 12.05 -16.95 37.57
N ASN A 174 11.64 -16.41 38.71
CA ASN A 174 12.38 -16.43 39.98
C ASN A 174 11.63 -15.59 41.02
N GLY A 175 11.19 -16.25 42.07
CA GLY A 175 10.52 -15.65 43.21
C GLY A 175 10.10 -16.74 44.17
N GLU A 176 11.08 -17.13 44.99
CA GLU A 176 11.11 -18.07 46.12
C GLU A 176 9.79 -18.38 46.84
#